data_AF-A0AAW7HYE2-F1
#
_entry.id   AF-A0AAW7HYE2-F1
#
_cell.length_a   1.000
_cell.length_b   1.000
_cell.length_c   1.000
_cell.angle_alpha   90.00
_cell.angle_beta   90.00
_cell.angle_gamma   90.00
#
_symmetry.space_group_name_H-M   'P 1'
#
loop_
_entity.id
_entity.type
_entity.pdbx_description
1 polymer ?
#
loop_
_entity_poly.entity_id
_entity_poly.type
_entity_poly.pdbx_seq_one_letter_code
_entity_poly.pdbx_strand_id
1 'polypeptide(L)'
;MNTSTQNIRNPIVTEKSLEDFFEIMERRPNVVPDHKYESLNTLWNICDRAEQQNLIKNLIFEFFVLDSSKQLEACRRIARFVKEQQFKNSNTLIIGVANDKEIDGSTAALQILKNKFHDAETWHSRFYPSIPAGVKEIKNGNDIILFDDFIGSGDKVLRKKKWVISILKKHYKEIDIETLKFHAMSFAGMFSGLEKIDNDIEIKYTFSSFILTRGISDMPGLEQDAIDESVRVMQEIEEKLGRNYVNKKISDYSLGYNRSETLYCAINDNCPNNVFPIFWWPKLANGEQYETLFHRVG
;
A
#
# COMPACT_ATOMS: atom_id res chain seq x y z
N MET A 1 47.65 -3.68 12.21
CA MET A 1 47.64 -2.23 12.47
C MET A 1 46.34 -1.66 11.93
N ASN A 2 45.51 -1.17 12.85
CA ASN A 2 44.31 -0.33 12.73
C ASN A 2 43.34 -0.55 11.56
N THR A 3 42.39 -1.46 11.79
CA THR A 3 41.00 -1.34 11.30
C THR A 3 40.31 -0.20 12.03
N SER A 4 40.09 0.92 11.35
CA SER A 4 39.21 1.99 11.85
C SER A 4 37.75 1.60 11.58
N THR A 5 37.15 0.84 12.49
CA THR A 5 35.70 0.82 12.69
C THR A 5 35.29 2.24 13.08
N GLN A 6 34.74 3.00 12.14
CA GLN A 6 33.94 4.17 12.51
C GLN A 6 32.70 3.63 13.19
N ASN A 7 32.73 3.70 14.52
CA ASN A 7 31.59 3.46 15.39
C ASN A 7 30.39 4.23 14.86
N ILE A 8 29.25 3.55 14.73
CA ILE A 8 27.94 4.17 14.93
C ILE A 8 28.10 5.05 16.17
N ARG A 9 27.97 6.37 16.00
CA ARG A 9 28.02 7.30 17.13
C ARG A 9 27.11 6.73 18.22
N ASN A 10 27.64 6.59 19.43
CA ASN A 10 26.83 6.21 20.58
C ASN A 10 25.50 6.95 20.55
N PRO A 11 24.37 6.26 20.85
CA PRO A 11 23.09 6.82 21.18
C PRO A 11 23.08 8.29 21.55
N ILE A 12 22.89 9.30 20.69
CA ILE A 12 22.58 10.65 21.22
C ILE A 12 21.07 10.69 21.46
N VAL A 13 20.60 9.79 22.32
CA VAL A 13 19.24 9.82 22.85
C VAL A 13 19.22 11.00 23.81
N THR A 14 18.66 12.12 23.35
CA THR A 14 18.43 13.28 24.20
C THR A 14 17.20 13.06 25.08
N GLU A 15 17.06 13.81 26.17
CA GLU A 15 15.82 13.83 26.96
C GLU A 15 14.61 14.11 26.07
N LYS A 16 14.75 15.07 25.14
CA LYS A 16 13.71 15.37 24.16
C LYS A 16 13.37 14.19 23.26
N SER A 17 14.37 13.41 22.82
CA SER A 17 14.13 12.20 22.02
C SER A 17 13.34 11.15 22.80
N LEU A 18 13.62 10.98 24.10
CA LEU A 18 12.85 10.07 24.95
C LEU A 18 11.40 10.52 25.11
N GLU A 19 11.16 11.81 25.36
CA GLU A 19 9.80 12.37 25.41
C GLU A 19 9.03 12.07 24.12
N ASP A 20 9.66 12.31 22.96
CA ASP A 20 9.03 12.04 21.67
C ASP A 20 8.75 10.54 21.48
N PHE A 21 9.66 9.66 21.91
CA PHE A 21 9.46 8.21 21.84
C PHE A 21 8.29 7.75 22.70
N PHE A 22 8.21 8.20 23.96
CA PHE A 22 7.10 7.88 24.83
C PHE A 22 5.78 8.37 24.22
N GLU A 23 5.74 9.60 23.73
CA GLU A 23 4.53 10.11 23.10
C GLU A 23 4.12 9.28 21.87
N ILE A 24 5.08 8.90 21.02
CA ILE A 24 4.82 8.07 19.83
C ILE A 24 4.27 6.70 20.22
N MET A 25 4.93 6.03 21.16
CA MET A 25 4.57 4.67 21.55
C MET A 25 3.25 4.64 22.32
N GLU A 26 2.95 5.65 23.13
CA GLU A 26 1.65 5.78 23.82
C GLU A 26 0.51 6.11 22.86
N ARG A 27 0.72 7.04 21.93
CA ARG A 27 -0.34 7.46 20.99
C ARG A 27 -0.54 6.48 19.85
N ARG A 28 0.53 5.79 19.42
CA ARG A 28 0.54 4.90 18.24
C ARG A 28 1.17 3.53 18.53
N PRO A 29 0.70 2.80 19.56
CA PRO A 29 1.23 1.46 19.87
C PRO A 29 0.99 0.44 18.76
N ASN A 30 0.02 0.70 17.87
CA ASN A 30 -0.29 -0.11 16.69
C ASN A 30 0.61 0.18 15.48
N VAL A 31 1.40 1.25 15.51
CA VAL A 31 2.41 1.60 14.49
C VAL A 31 3.81 1.31 15.01
N VAL A 32 4.09 1.75 16.24
CA VAL A 32 5.37 1.55 16.93
C VAL A 32 5.11 0.83 18.27
N PRO A 33 4.96 -0.51 18.25
CA PRO A 33 4.87 -1.31 19.47
C PRO A 33 6.22 -1.34 20.22
N ASP A 34 6.21 -1.77 21.49
CA ASP A 34 7.40 -1.79 22.36
C ASP A 34 8.63 -2.45 21.75
N HIS A 35 8.44 -3.57 21.04
CA HIS A 35 9.53 -4.29 20.38
C HIS A 35 10.14 -3.55 19.18
N LYS A 36 9.56 -2.43 18.74
CA LYS A 36 10.06 -1.55 17.67
C LYS A 36 10.81 -0.31 18.19
N TYR A 37 11.09 -0.23 19.49
CA TYR A 37 11.87 0.85 20.09
C TYR A 37 13.21 1.08 19.37
N GLU A 38 13.98 0.02 19.09
CA GLU A 38 15.28 0.16 18.42
C GLU A 38 15.16 0.66 16.96
N SER A 39 14.09 0.25 16.26
CA SER A 39 13.78 0.78 14.92
C SER A 39 13.44 2.26 14.98
N LEU A 40 12.67 2.69 15.99
CA LEU A 40 12.34 4.11 16.21
C LEU A 40 13.58 4.93 16.57
N ASN A 41 14.44 4.41 17.46
CA ASN A 41 15.70 5.02 17.83
C ASN A 41 16.61 5.20 16.61
N THR A 42 16.73 4.16 15.78
CA THR A 42 17.53 4.25 14.54
C THR A 42 16.96 5.28 13.58
N LEU A 43 15.63 5.29 13.39
CA LEU A 43 14.94 6.28 12.57
C LEU A 43 15.20 7.72 13.06
N TRP A 44 15.25 7.94 14.38
CA TRP A 44 15.61 9.23 14.96
C TRP A 44 17.06 9.63 14.70
N ASN A 45 17.98 8.67 14.78
CA ASN A 45 19.41 8.90 14.53
C ASN A 45 19.72 9.16 13.06
N ILE A 46 18.84 8.75 12.14
CA ILE A 46 18.94 9.15 10.72
C ILE A 46 18.61 10.65 10.57
N CYS A 47 17.82 11.25 11.46
CA CYS A 47 17.47 12.67 11.38
C CYS A 47 18.56 13.54 12.03
N ASP A 48 19.11 14.52 11.30
CA ASP A 48 20.20 15.39 11.80
C ASP A 48 19.66 16.64 12.53
N ARG A 49 18.38 16.97 12.30
CA ARG A 49 17.77 18.23 12.73
C ARG A 49 16.41 17.96 13.36
N ALA A 50 16.02 18.79 14.33
CA ALA A 50 14.72 18.70 15.01
C ALA A 50 13.54 18.77 14.03
N GLU A 51 13.67 19.55 12.96
CA GLU A 51 12.68 19.64 11.87
C GLU A 51 12.42 18.27 11.20
N GLN A 52 13.47 17.50 10.92
CA GLN A 52 13.35 16.16 10.34
C GLN A 52 12.67 15.20 11.32
N GLN A 53 13.05 15.24 12.60
CA GLN A 53 12.43 14.42 13.66
C GLN A 53 10.95 14.77 13.83
N ASN A 54 10.59 16.05 13.84
CA ASN A 54 9.22 16.52 13.93
C ASN A 54 8.38 16.06 12.73
N LEU A 55 8.93 16.13 11.51
CA LEU A 55 8.23 15.62 10.32
C LEU A 55 7.96 14.12 10.46
N ILE A 56 8.97 13.32 10.80
CA ILE A 56 8.82 11.88 11.00
C ILE A 56 7.79 11.56 12.08
N LYS A 57 7.84 12.25 13.23
CA LYS A 57 6.88 12.12 14.32
C LYS A 57 5.45 12.35 13.84
N ASN A 58 5.22 13.47 13.14
CA ASN A 58 3.91 13.82 12.62
C ASN A 58 3.40 12.77 11.62
N LEU A 59 4.25 12.29 10.72
CA LEU A 59 3.87 11.25 9.77
C LEU A 59 3.52 9.93 10.47
N ILE A 60 4.24 9.54 11.53
CA ILE A 60 3.93 8.35 12.34
C ILE A 60 2.53 8.46 12.98
N PHE A 61 2.15 9.64 13.46
CA PHE A 61 0.81 9.87 14.03
C PHE A 61 -0.32 9.68 13.03
N GLU A 62 -0.07 10.00 11.77
CA GLU A 62 -1.06 9.97 10.69
C GLU A 62 -1.16 8.61 9.96
N PHE A 63 -0.39 7.60 10.35
CA PHE A 63 -0.49 6.27 9.71
C PHE A 63 -1.91 5.69 9.82
N PHE A 64 -2.43 5.19 8.70
CA PHE A 64 -3.56 4.28 8.72
C PHE A 64 -3.07 2.85 8.97
N VAL A 65 -3.58 2.21 10.03
CA VAL A 65 -3.26 0.81 10.36
C VAL A 65 -4.46 -0.07 10.02
N LEU A 66 -4.31 -0.92 9.00
CA LEU A 66 -5.27 -1.97 8.68
C LEU A 66 -5.06 -3.15 9.65
N ASP A 67 -5.75 -3.07 10.78
CA ASP A 67 -5.86 -4.15 11.76
C ASP A 67 -7.02 -5.11 11.42
N SER A 68 -7.20 -6.16 12.23
CA SER A 68 -8.26 -7.15 12.03
C SER A 68 -9.68 -6.59 12.09
N SER A 69 -9.92 -5.54 12.89
CA SER A 69 -11.21 -4.87 13.00
C SER A 69 -11.50 -4.08 11.73
N LYS A 70 -10.54 -3.27 11.27
CA LYS A 70 -10.67 -2.50 10.02
C LYS A 70 -10.74 -3.40 8.79
N GLN A 71 -10.02 -4.52 8.78
CA GLN A 71 -10.12 -5.52 7.72
C GLN A 71 -11.51 -6.16 7.68
N LEU A 72 -12.09 -6.52 8.84
CA LEU A 72 -13.47 -7.01 8.91
C LEU A 72 -14.47 -5.95 8.45
N GLU A 73 -14.26 -4.69 8.84
CA GLU A 73 -15.06 -3.57 8.36
C GLU A 73 -14.97 -3.40 6.85
N ALA A 74 -13.76 -3.47 6.26
CA ALA A 74 -13.56 -3.40 4.82
C ALA A 74 -14.32 -4.52 4.09
N CYS A 75 -14.27 -5.75 4.59
CA CYS A 75 -15.03 -6.86 4.03
C CYS A 75 -16.55 -6.57 4.02
N ARG A 76 -17.08 -6.01 5.13
CA ARG A 76 -18.50 -5.63 5.23
C ARG A 76 -18.86 -4.49 4.27
N ARG A 77 -18.00 -3.48 4.14
CA ARG A 77 -18.18 -2.34 3.23
C ARG A 77 -18.19 -2.79 1.77
N ILE A 78 -17.25 -3.64 1.36
CA ILE A 78 -17.23 -4.22 0.01
C ILE A 78 -18.47 -5.08 -0.23
N ALA A 79 -18.81 -6.00 0.67
CA ALA A 79 -19.99 -6.85 0.50
C ALA A 79 -21.28 -6.05 0.38
N ARG A 80 -21.40 -4.95 1.15
CA ARG A 80 -22.51 -3.99 1.04
C ARG A 80 -22.51 -3.29 -0.31
N PHE A 81 -21.37 -2.75 -0.75
CA PHE A 81 -21.24 -2.09 -2.04
C PHE A 81 -21.65 -3.03 -3.19
N VAL A 82 -21.20 -4.30 -3.15
CA VAL A 82 -21.58 -5.29 -4.18
C VAL A 82 -23.10 -5.48 -4.24
N LYS A 83 -23.76 -5.54 -3.09
CA LYS A 83 -25.21 -5.65 -2.99
C LYS A 83 -25.93 -4.39 -3.49
N GLU A 84 -25.46 -3.21 -3.12
CA GLU A 84 -26.04 -1.91 -3.50
C GLU A 84 -25.95 -1.65 -5.01
N GLN A 85 -24.83 -2.04 -5.63
CA GLN A 85 -24.66 -1.99 -7.10
C GLN A 85 -25.40 -3.12 -7.84
N GLN A 86 -26.13 -3.98 -7.11
CA GLN A 86 -26.93 -5.07 -7.66
C GLN A 86 -26.15 -6.08 -8.51
N PHE A 87 -24.86 -6.29 -8.20
CA PHE A 87 -24.08 -7.35 -8.82
C PHE A 87 -24.70 -8.72 -8.48
N LYS A 88 -24.69 -9.63 -9.45
CA LYS A 88 -25.26 -10.97 -9.30
C LYS A 88 -24.15 -12.01 -9.40
N ASN A 89 -24.17 -12.99 -8.50
CA ASN A 89 -23.23 -14.10 -8.52
C ASN A 89 -23.24 -14.87 -9.87
N SER A 90 -24.37 -14.89 -10.58
CA SER A 90 -24.51 -15.60 -11.87
C SER A 90 -23.70 -15.01 -13.02
N ASN A 91 -23.35 -13.72 -12.96
CA ASN A 91 -22.62 -13.02 -14.02
C ASN A 91 -21.42 -12.20 -13.53
N THR A 92 -21.18 -12.11 -12.22
CA THR A 92 -20.07 -11.33 -11.65
C THR A 92 -18.90 -12.24 -11.26
N LEU A 93 -17.67 -11.85 -11.58
CA LEU A 93 -16.43 -12.51 -11.18
C LEU A 93 -15.60 -11.54 -10.33
N ILE A 94 -15.05 -12.01 -9.21
CA ILE A 94 -14.14 -11.23 -8.37
C ILE A 94 -12.76 -11.87 -8.46
N ILE A 95 -11.83 -11.18 -9.09
CA ILE A 95 -10.54 -11.72 -9.50
C ILE A 95 -9.42 -10.92 -8.84
N GLY A 96 -8.58 -11.59 -8.07
CA GLY A 96 -7.36 -10.99 -7.52
C GLY A 96 -6.41 -10.57 -8.65
N VAL A 97 -5.80 -9.38 -8.53
CA VAL A 97 -4.85 -8.87 -9.53
C VAL A 97 -3.50 -9.59 -9.55
N ALA A 98 -3.36 -10.68 -8.79
CA ALA A 98 -2.17 -11.53 -8.74
C ALA A 98 -1.81 -12.17 -10.09
N ASN A 99 -0.54 -12.51 -10.22
CA ASN A 99 -0.02 -13.39 -11.28
C ASN A 99 -0.22 -14.87 -10.90
N ASP A 100 0.13 -15.81 -11.79
CA ASP A 100 -0.03 -17.26 -11.54
C ASP A 100 0.98 -17.84 -10.53
N LYS A 101 2.22 -17.34 -10.54
CA LYS A 101 3.36 -18.02 -9.90
C LYS A 101 3.74 -17.49 -8.52
N GLU A 102 3.23 -16.33 -8.14
CA GLU A 102 3.62 -15.63 -6.92
C GLU A 102 2.40 -15.38 -6.05
N ILE A 103 2.55 -15.61 -4.74
CA ILE A 103 1.56 -15.20 -3.76
C ILE A 103 1.64 -13.68 -3.64
N ASP A 104 0.53 -13.01 -3.91
CA ASP A 104 0.39 -11.54 -3.85
C ASP A 104 -0.60 -11.17 -2.73
N GLY A 105 -0.50 -9.95 -2.20
CA GLY A 105 -1.40 -9.41 -1.18
C GLY A 105 -2.86 -9.51 -1.61
N SER A 106 -3.15 -9.27 -2.89
CA SER A 106 -4.48 -9.46 -3.48
C SER A 106 -5.05 -10.87 -3.25
N THR A 107 -4.25 -11.94 -3.38
CA THR A 107 -4.72 -13.32 -3.16
C THR A 107 -5.07 -13.56 -1.69
N ALA A 108 -4.21 -13.12 -0.77
CA ALA A 108 -4.45 -13.28 0.67
C ALA A 108 -5.69 -12.49 1.13
N ALA A 109 -5.79 -11.23 0.72
CA ALA A 109 -6.92 -10.36 1.02
C ALA A 109 -8.23 -10.90 0.43
N LEU A 110 -8.19 -11.45 -0.79
CA LEU A 110 -9.37 -12.02 -1.45
C LEU A 110 -9.91 -13.24 -0.70
N GLN A 111 -9.02 -14.09 -0.17
CA GLN A 111 -9.42 -15.23 0.65
C GLN A 111 -10.14 -14.80 1.94
N ILE A 112 -9.66 -13.71 2.56
CA ILE A 112 -10.31 -13.13 3.75
C ILE A 112 -11.69 -12.57 3.39
N LEU A 113 -11.78 -11.82 2.28
CA LEU A 113 -13.03 -11.25 1.78
C LEU A 113 -14.06 -12.34 1.48
N LYS A 114 -13.66 -13.40 0.76
CA LYS A 114 -14.51 -14.54 0.41
C LYS A 114 -15.20 -15.16 1.63
N ASN A 115 -14.44 -15.37 2.71
CA ASN A 115 -14.95 -15.97 3.95
C ASN A 115 -15.92 -15.06 4.73
N LYS A 116 -15.92 -13.76 4.41
CA LYS A 116 -16.71 -12.73 5.12
C LYS A 116 -17.75 -12.08 4.22
N PHE A 117 -17.89 -12.57 2.99
CA PHE A 117 -18.84 -12.07 2.02
C PHE A 117 -20.27 -12.45 2.42
N HIS A 118 -21.26 -11.61 2.05
CA HIS A 118 -22.65 -12.00 2.24
C HIS A 118 -22.97 -13.19 1.34
N ASP A 119 -23.84 -14.10 1.80
CA ASP A 119 -24.21 -15.32 1.06
C ASP A 119 -22.97 -16.07 0.53
N ALA A 120 -21.96 -16.26 1.40
CA ALA A 120 -20.67 -16.83 1.03
C ALA A 120 -20.80 -18.16 0.26
N GLU A 121 -21.75 -19.03 0.62
CA GLU A 121 -22.06 -20.29 -0.08
C GLU A 121 -22.49 -20.10 -1.55
N THR A 122 -23.01 -18.93 -1.89
CA THR A 122 -23.46 -18.59 -3.25
C THR A 122 -22.35 -17.89 -4.04
N TRP A 123 -21.54 -17.08 -3.36
CA TRP A 123 -20.47 -16.29 -3.98
C TRP A 123 -19.10 -16.99 -4.00
N HIS A 124 -18.86 -18.03 -3.20
CA HIS A 124 -17.52 -18.63 -3.03
C HIS A 124 -16.89 -19.08 -4.36
N SER A 125 -17.70 -19.51 -5.32
CA SER A 125 -17.30 -19.99 -6.65
C SER A 125 -17.03 -18.86 -7.65
N ARG A 126 -17.23 -17.60 -7.22
CA ARG A 126 -17.02 -16.39 -8.03
C ARG A 126 -15.74 -15.66 -7.67
N PHE A 127 -15.01 -16.12 -6.65
CA PHE A 127 -13.72 -15.60 -6.22
C PHE A 127 -12.58 -16.38 -6.86
N TYR A 128 -11.70 -15.69 -7.59
CA TYR A 128 -10.55 -16.28 -8.27
C TYR A 128 -9.26 -15.64 -7.76
N PRO A 129 -8.28 -16.45 -7.29
CA PRO A 129 -7.11 -15.94 -6.59
C PRO A 129 -6.17 -15.12 -7.47
N SER A 130 -6.23 -15.30 -8.80
CA SER A 130 -5.36 -14.68 -9.78
C SER A 130 -6.08 -14.48 -11.12
N ILE A 131 -5.52 -13.61 -11.96
CA ILE A 131 -6.04 -13.39 -13.32
C ILE A 131 -6.04 -14.65 -14.17
N PRO A 132 -4.97 -15.46 -14.23
CA PRO A 132 -4.99 -16.71 -14.99
C PRO A 132 -6.07 -17.70 -14.52
N ALA A 133 -6.37 -17.73 -13.21
CA ALA A 133 -7.44 -18.55 -12.67
C ALA A 133 -8.84 -18.02 -13.03
N GLY A 134 -9.04 -16.70 -13.03
CA GLY A 134 -10.35 -16.10 -13.30
C GLY A 134 -10.68 -15.92 -14.79
N VAL A 135 -9.68 -15.67 -15.63
CA VAL A 135 -9.88 -15.32 -17.05
C VAL A 135 -10.56 -16.44 -17.85
N LYS A 136 -10.27 -17.70 -17.50
CA LYS A 136 -10.87 -18.89 -18.12
C LYS A 136 -12.37 -19.05 -17.85
N GLU A 137 -12.90 -18.34 -16.86
CA GLU A 137 -14.32 -18.43 -16.46
C GLU A 137 -15.14 -17.25 -16.99
N ILE A 138 -14.49 -16.27 -17.65
CA ILE A 138 -15.14 -15.08 -18.22
C ILE A 138 -16.04 -15.50 -19.38
N LYS A 139 -17.26 -14.98 -19.38
CA LYS A 139 -18.24 -15.12 -20.48
C LYS A 139 -18.73 -13.74 -20.92
N ASN A 140 -19.31 -13.66 -22.12
CA ASN A 140 -19.95 -12.45 -22.62
C ASN A 140 -20.98 -11.91 -21.61
N GLY A 141 -21.01 -10.59 -21.43
CA GLY A 141 -21.91 -9.91 -20.49
C GLY A 141 -21.52 -10.02 -19.01
N ASN A 142 -20.34 -10.55 -18.67
CA ASN A 142 -19.89 -10.65 -17.28
C ASN A 142 -19.45 -9.28 -16.71
N ASP A 143 -19.73 -9.09 -15.42
CA ASP A 143 -19.13 -8.05 -14.60
C ASP A 143 -17.83 -8.61 -13.99
N ILE A 144 -16.70 -7.92 -14.18
CA ILE A 144 -15.37 -8.35 -13.76
C ILE A 144 -14.83 -7.35 -12.74
N ILE A 145 -14.79 -7.76 -11.48
CA ILE A 145 -14.21 -6.99 -10.39
C ILE A 145 -12.75 -7.40 -10.21
N LEU A 146 -11.83 -6.49 -10.53
CA LEU A 146 -10.41 -6.62 -10.21
C LEU A 146 -10.18 -6.19 -8.76
N PHE A 147 -9.62 -7.10 -7.96
CA PHE A 147 -9.43 -6.89 -6.53
C PHE A 147 -7.94 -6.84 -6.16
N ASP A 148 -7.54 -5.83 -5.39
CA ASP A 148 -6.24 -5.74 -4.73
C ASP A 148 -6.43 -5.51 -3.22
N ASP A 149 -5.43 -5.84 -2.40
CA ASP A 149 -5.48 -5.53 -0.97
C ASP A 149 -5.35 -4.01 -0.74
N PHE A 150 -4.43 -3.38 -1.47
CA PHE A 150 -4.17 -1.95 -1.44
C PHE A 150 -3.94 -1.35 -2.83
N ILE A 151 -4.69 -0.29 -3.16
CA ILE A 151 -4.47 0.49 -4.39
C ILE A 151 -3.65 1.74 -4.08
N GLY A 152 -2.35 1.69 -4.39
CA GLY A 152 -1.46 2.87 -4.34
C GLY A 152 -1.69 3.81 -5.53
N SER A 153 -0.78 3.81 -6.50
CA SER A 153 -0.88 4.68 -7.70
C SER A 153 -1.95 4.32 -8.75
N GLY A 154 -2.70 3.22 -8.57
CA GLY A 154 -3.68 2.73 -9.55
C GLY A 154 -3.10 2.01 -10.78
N ASP A 155 -1.82 2.20 -11.12
CA ASP A 155 -1.21 1.63 -12.32
C ASP A 155 -1.30 0.10 -12.40
N LYS A 156 -1.19 -0.59 -11.26
CA LYS A 156 -1.25 -2.05 -11.23
C LYS A 156 -2.60 -2.53 -11.78
N VAL A 157 -3.71 -1.99 -11.28
CA VAL A 157 -5.06 -2.35 -11.71
C VAL A 157 -5.25 -2.10 -13.20
N LEU A 158 -4.87 -0.92 -13.70
CA LEU A 158 -5.00 -0.56 -15.12
C LEU A 158 -4.20 -1.48 -16.04
N ARG A 159 -2.94 -1.79 -15.69
CA ARG A 159 -2.13 -2.75 -16.45
C ARG A 159 -2.75 -4.14 -16.44
N LYS A 160 -3.32 -4.54 -15.31
CA LYS A 160 -3.92 -5.87 -15.11
C LYS A 160 -5.23 -6.03 -15.87
N LYS A 161 -6.07 -4.98 -15.95
CA LYS A 161 -7.22 -4.92 -16.87
C LYS A 161 -6.78 -5.14 -18.32
N LYS A 162 -5.78 -4.38 -18.80
CA LYS A 162 -5.22 -4.53 -20.16
C LYS A 162 -4.69 -5.94 -20.38
N TRP A 163 -4.05 -6.54 -19.38
CA TRP A 163 -3.57 -7.91 -19.45
C TRP A 163 -4.72 -8.93 -19.59
N VAL A 164 -5.79 -8.82 -18.80
CA VAL A 164 -7.00 -9.66 -18.95
C VAL A 164 -7.54 -9.57 -20.39
N ILE A 165 -7.73 -8.36 -20.91
CA ILE A 165 -8.19 -8.14 -22.29
C ILE A 165 -7.25 -8.79 -23.30
N SER A 166 -5.93 -8.67 -23.11
CA SER A 166 -4.95 -9.28 -24.01
C SER A 166 -5.01 -10.81 -24.02
N ILE A 167 -5.25 -11.44 -22.86
CA ILE A 167 -5.41 -12.90 -22.75
C ILE A 167 -6.67 -13.33 -23.49
N LEU A 168 -7.80 -12.65 -23.24
CA LEU A 168 -9.08 -12.93 -23.89
C LEU A 168 -8.96 -12.85 -25.41
N LYS A 169 -8.42 -11.74 -25.95
CA LYS A 169 -8.21 -11.57 -27.40
C LYS A 169 -7.32 -12.64 -28.03
N LYS A 170 -6.33 -13.13 -27.28
CA LYS A 170 -5.37 -14.13 -27.79
C LYS A 170 -5.88 -15.57 -27.71
N HIS A 171 -6.59 -15.92 -26.64
CA HIS A 171 -6.89 -17.30 -26.28
C HIS A 171 -8.39 -17.65 -26.26
N TYR A 172 -9.29 -16.66 -26.21
CA TYR A 172 -10.74 -16.83 -26.06
C TYR A 172 -11.48 -15.93 -27.07
N LYS A 173 -11.33 -16.24 -28.37
CA LYS A 173 -11.78 -15.40 -29.49
C LYS A 173 -13.30 -15.26 -29.59
N GLU A 174 -14.04 -16.14 -28.95
CA GLU A 174 -15.49 -16.14 -28.82
C GLU A 174 -16.03 -15.09 -27.83
N ILE A 175 -15.14 -14.52 -27.01
CA ILE A 175 -15.49 -13.47 -26.04
C ILE A 175 -15.48 -12.10 -26.71
N ASP A 176 -16.63 -11.46 -26.74
CA ASP A 176 -16.81 -10.07 -27.14
C ASP A 176 -16.49 -9.15 -25.94
N ILE A 177 -15.33 -8.50 -26.01
CA ILE A 177 -14.80 -7.63 -24.96
C ILE A 177 -15.74 -6.45 -24.69
N GLU A 178 -16.46 -5.95 -25.69
CA GLU A 178 -17.37 -4.80 -25.55
C GLU A 178 -18.59 -5.12 -24.67
N THR A 179 -18.88 -6.42 -24.47
CA THR A 179 -19.95 -6.86 -23.58
C THR A 179 -19.52 -6.98 -22.11
N LEU A 180 -18.22 -6.90 -21.83
CA LEU A 180 -17.68 -7.03 -20.49
C LEU A 180 -17.70 -5.69 -19.76
N LYS A 181 -17.89 -5.73 -18.45
CA LYS A 181 -17.82 -4.54 -17.59
C LYS A 181 -16.70 -4.73 -16.57
N PHE A 182 -15.76 -3.80 -16.53
CA PHE A 182 -14.68 -3.85 -15.56
C PHE A 182 -14.97 -2.94 -14.36
N HIS A 183 -14.54 -3.39 -13.20
CA HIS A 183 -14.64 -2.70 -11.92
C HIS A 183 -13.34 -2.92 -11.13
N ALA A 184 -13.05 -2.03 -10.18
CA ALA A 184 -11.89 -2.14 -9.32
C ALA A 184 -12.31 -2.04 -7.85
N MET A 185 -11.79 -2.94 -7.01
CA MET A 185 -12.07 -2.93 -5.57
C MET A 185 -10.82 -3.17 -4.72
N SER A 186 -10.79 -2.59 -3.51
CA SER A 186 -9.74 -2.85 -2.52
C SER A 186 -10.18 -2.61 -1.08
N PHE A 187 -9.38 -3.08 -0.11
CA PHE A 187 -9.60 -2.72 1.29
C PHE A 187 -9.22 -1.26 1.55
N ALA A 188 -8.06 -0.83 1.08
CA ALA A 188 -7.61 0.55 1.19
C ALA A 188 -7.03 1.04 -0.15
N GLY A 189 -7.09 2.35 -0.38
CA GLY A 189 -6.54 2.92 -1.60
C GLY A 189 -6.29 4.42 -1.47
N MET A 190 -5.29 4.91 -2.21
CA MET A 190 -4.98 6.33 -2.29
C MET A 190 -6.00 7.03 -3.19
N PHE A 191 -6.52 8.18 -2.75
CA PHE A 191 -7.48 8.98 -3.52
C PHE A 191 -7.00 9.22 -4.96
N SER A 192 -5.75 9.68 -5.14
CA SER A 192 -5.16 9.93 -6.46
C SER A 192 -5.06 8.66 -7.33
N GLY A 193 -4.83 7.50 -6.73
CA GLY A 193 -4.81 6.22 -7.43
C GLY A 193 -6.20 5.76 -7.85
N LEU A 194 -7.20 5.96 -7.00
CA LEU A 194 -8.60 5.65 -7.29
C LEU A 194 -9.15 6.58 -8.38
N GLU A 195 -8.88 7.88 -8.28
CA GLU A 195 -9.26 8.88 -9.30
C GLU A 195 -8.64 8.55 -10.67
N LYS A 196 -7.38 8.12 -10.70
CA LYS A 196 -6.74 7.65 -11.93
C LYS A 196 -7.45 6.45 -12.56
N ILE A 197 -7.97 5.54 -11.74
CA ILE A 197 -8.74 4.37 -12.20
C ILE A 197 -10.12 4.82 -12.70
N ASP A 198 -10.79 5.71 -11.98
CA ASP A 198 -12.12 6.24 -12.36
C ASP A 198 -12.10 7.04 -13.66
N ASN A 199 -10.97 7.67 -13.99
CA ASN A 199 -10.78 8.35 -15.28
C ASN A 199 -10.62 7.39 -16.47
N ASP A 200 -10.49 6.08 -16.24
CA ASP A 200 -10.53 5.06 -17.29
C ASP A 200 -11.98 4.72 -17.65
N ILE A 201 -12.42 5.15 -18.83
CA ILE A 201 -13.81 5.00 -19.31
C ILE A 201 -14.33 3.56 -19.39
N GLU A 202 -13.45 2.56 -19.40
CA GLU A 202 -13.83 1.15 -19.44
C GLU A 202 -14.05 0.57 -18.03
N ILE A 203 -13.70 1.30 -16.98
CA ILE A 203 -13.96 0.93 -15.59
C ILE A 203 -15.22 1.66 -15.11
N LYS A 204 -16.26 0.89 -14.81
CA LYS A 204 -17.56 1.46 -14.47
C LYS A 204 -17.66 1.86 -12.99
N TYR A 205 -17.01 1.11 -12.10
CA TYR A 205 -17.01 1.39 -10.67
C TYR A 205 -15.64 1.12 -10.07
N THR A 206 -15.13 2.07 -9.30
CA THR A 206 -14.00 1.90 -8.38
C THR A 206 -14.48 2.04 -6.95
N PHE A 207 -14.06 1.13 -6.07
CA PHE A 207 -14.42 1.18 -4.66
C PHE A 207 -13.24 0.79 -3.76
N SER A 208 -12.97 1.61 -2.76
CA SER A 208 -12.09 1.24 -1.65
C SER A 208 -12.83 1.45 -0.35
N SER A 209 -12.66 0.54 0.61
CA SER A 209 -13.32 0.68 1.92
C SER A 209 -12.74 1.84 2.73
N PHE A 210 -11.44 2.10 2.57
CA PHE A 210 -10.75 3.23 3.17
C PHE A 210 -10.01 4.01 2.08
N ILE A 211 -10.24 5.32 2.04
CA ILE A 211 -9.59 6.23 1.09
C ILE A 211 -8.57 7.05 1.86
N LEU A 212 -7.33 7.03 1.40
CA LEU A 212 -6.20 7.72 2.00
C LEU A 212 -5.71 8.84 1.08
N THR A 213 -5.14 9.89 1.65
CA THR A 213 -4.52 11.00 0.92
C THR A 213 -3.00 11.00 1.13
N ARG A 214 -2.28 11.83 0.38
CA ARG A 214 -0.82 11.94 0.51
C ARG A 214 -0.46 12.51 1.88
N GLY A 215 0.54 11.90 2.53
CA GLY A 215 0.93 12.22 3.90
C GLY A 215 1.53 13.62 4.10
N ILE A 216 2.08 14.24 3.05
CA ILE A 216 2.62 15.62 3.13
C ILE A 216 1.79 16.54 2.23
N SER A 217 1.69 16.19 0.95
CA SER A 217 1.11 17.06 -0.07
C SER A 217 -0.40 17.32 0.07
N ASP A 218 -1.12 16.48 0.80
CA ASP A 218 -2.56 16.66 1.06
C ASP A 218 -2.84 16.93 2.56
N MET A 219 -1.82 17.36 3.32
CA MET A 219 -1.96 17.62 4.76
C MET A 219 -2.91 18.81 5.00
N PRO A 220 -4.00 18.65 5.78
CA PRO A 220 -4.96 19.73 5.99
C PRO A 220 -4.35 20.95 6.68
N GLY A 221 -4.63 22.14 6.14
CA GLY A 221 -4.26 23.42 6.77
C GLY A 221 -2.82 23.87 6.58
N LEU A 222 -2.03 23.17 5.75
CA LEU A 222 -0.72 23.66 5.32
C LEU A 222 -0.84 24.47 4.03
N GLU A 223 -0.13 25.60 4.00
CA GLU A 223 0.09 26.39 2.78
C GLU A 223 1.14 25.72 1.88
N GLN A 224 1.14 26.06 0.59
CA GLN A 224 2.03 25.43 -0.40
C GLN A 224 3.52 25.53 -0.01
N ASP A 225 3.98 26.66 0.52
CA ASP A 225 5.38 26.82 0.94
C ASP A 225 5.78 25.84 2.07
N ALA A 226 4.86 25.56 3.00
CA ALA A 226 5.09 24.61 4.09
C ALA A 226 5.07 23.15 3.61
N ILE A 227 4.22 22.87 2.60
CA ILE A 227 4.20 21.57 1.91
C ILE A 227 5.52 21.35 1.18
N ASP A 228 5.96 22.33 0.39
CA ASP A 228 7.20 22.26 -0.39
C ASP A 228 8.42 22.07 0.52
N GLU A 229 8.44 22.78 1.66
CA GLU A 229 9.48 22.60 2.68
C GLU A 229 9.44 21.20 3.29
N SER A 230 8.27 20.68 3.65
CA SER A 230 8.14 19.33 4.21
C SER A 230 8.57 18.24 3.21
N VAL A 231 8.25 18.42 1.92
CA VAL A 231 8.71 17.54 0.85
C VAL A 231 10.22 17.59 0.73
N ARG A 232 10.82 18.79 0.74
CA ARG A 232 12.29 18.97 0.70
C ARG A 232 12.96 18.30 1.90
N VAL A 233 12.44 18.50 3.10
CA VAL A 233 12.94 17.88 4.33
C VAL A 233 12.87 16.36 4.24
N MET A 234 11.77 15.79 3.73
CA MET A 234 11.68 14.34 3.52
C MET A 234 12.73 13.83 2.52
N GLN A 235 12.93 14.54 1.42
CA GLN A 235 13.94 14.17 0.42
C GLN A 235 15.36 14.20 1.00
N GLU A 236 15.69 15.20 1.83
CA GLU A 236 16.97 15.24 2.56
C GLU A 236 17.15 14.04 3.51
N ILE A 237 16.07 13.55 4.13
CA ILE A 237 16.12 12.33 4.93
C ILE A 237 16.37 11.12 4.03
N GLU A 238 15.69 11.03 2.90
CA GLU A 238 15.82 9.91 1.94
C GLU A 238 17.20 9.86 1.27
N GLU A 239 17.91 10.99 1.13
CA GLU A 239 19.30 11.04 0.63
C GLU A 239 20.28 10.25 1.51
N LYS A 240 19.94 10.02 2.78
CA LYS A 240 20.72 9.21 3.73
C LYS A 240 20.56 7.71 3.49
N LEU A 241 19.59 7.32 2.68
CA LEU A 241 19.34 5.92 2.33
C LEU A 241 20.27 5.46 1.19
N GLY A 242 20.55 4.16 1.19
CA GLY A 242 21.38 3.53 0.19
C GLY A 242 20.75 3.64 -1.20
N ARG A 243 21.51 4.12 -2.19
CA ARG A 243 21.03 4.32 -3.57
C ARG A 243 20.35 3.10 -4.18
N ASN A 244 20.85 1.91 -3.84
CA ASN A 244 20.33 0.63 -4.32
C ASN A 244 20.12 -0.34 -3.16
N TYR A 245 19.00 -1.06 -3.19
CA TYR A 245 18.70 -2.17 -2.30
C TYR A 245 18.07 -3.31 -3.10
N VAL A 246 18.75 -4.47 -3.14
CA VAL A 246 18.40 -5.60 -4.01
C VAL A 246 18.28 -5.13 -5.48
N ASN A 247 17.07 -5.14 -6.05
CA ASN A 247 16.76 -4.75 -7.43
C ASN A 247 16.01 -3.42 -7.51
N LYS A 248 16.13 -2.56 -6.48
CA LYS A 248 15.44 -1.28 -6.37
C LYS A 248 16.42 -0.13 -6.32
N LYS A 249 16.04 0.99 -6.92
CA LYS A 249 16.74 2.28 -6.83
C LYS A 249 15.90 3.23 -6.00
N ILE A 250 16.51 3.90 -5.03
CA ILE A 250 15.78 4.84 -4.15
C ILE A 250 15.08 5.94 -4.95
N SER A 251 15.62 6.35 -6.10
CA SER A 251 15.03 7.33 -7.01
C SER A 251 13.63 6.95 -7.51
N ASP A 252 13.32 5.65 -7.57
CA ASP A 252 12.02 5.16 -8.04
C ASP A 252 10.96 5.15 -6.92
N TYR A 253 11.41 5.37 -5.67
CA TYR A 253 10.62 5.26 -4.44
C TYR A 253 10.68 6.50 -3.55
N SER A 254 11.37 7.57 -3.95
CA SER A 254 11.38 8.83 -3.20
C SER A 254 9.96 9.36 -3.07
N LEU A 255 9.57 9.72 -1.84
CA LEU A 255 8.20 10.05 -1.46
C LEU A 255 7.21 8.88 -1.66
N GLY A 256 7.71 7.64 -1.66
CA GLY A 256 6.97 6.44 -2.03
C GLY A 256 6.87 6.24 -3.55
N TYR A 257 6.62 4.99 -3.99
CA TYR A 257 6.45 4.67 -5.42
C TYR A 257 5.42 5.59 -6.09
N ASN A 258 5.80 6.19 -7.23
CA ASN A 258 5.00 7.22 -7.92
C ASN A 258 4.63 8.43 -7.04
N ARG A 259 5.45 8.77 -6.04
CA ARG A 259 5.22 9.87 -5.09
C ARG A 259 3.86 9.77 -4.40
N SER A 260 3.49 8.55 -4.00
CA SER A 260 2.19 8.28 -3.36
C SER A 260 2.12 8.82 -1.93
N GLU A 261 3.26 9.08 -1.29
CA GLU A 261 3.37 9.64 0.07
C GLU A 261 2.50 8.87 1.07
N THR A 262 2.41 7.55 0.91
CA THR A 262 1.42 6.75 1.62
C THR A 262 1.82 6.58 3.09
N LEU A 263 0.86 6.83 3.99
CA LEU A 263 0.96 6.51 5.42
C LEU A 263 0.01 5.35 5.73
N TYR A 264 0.41 4.14 5.35
CA TYR A 264 -0.39 2.92 5.47
C TYR A 264 0.46 1.75 5.91
N CYS A 265 -0.04 0.95 6.84
CA CYS A 265 0.49 -0.39 7.11
C CYS A 265 -0.65 -1.37 7.41
N ALA A 266 -0.48 -2.62 7.01
CA ALA A 266 -1.33 -3.73 7.44
C ALA A 266 -0.56 -4.56 8.47
N ILE A 267 -1.24 -4.93 9.56
CA ILE A 267 -0.61 -5.71 10.63
C ILE A 267 -0.24 -7.10 10.10
N ASN A 268 1.01 -7.52 10.33
CA ASN A 268 1.57 -8.80 9.88
C ASN A 268 1.63 -9.00 8.36
N ASP A 269 1.67 -7.90 7.59
CA ASP A 269 1.77 -7.95 6.13
C ASP A 269 3.01 -7.21 5.60
N ASN A 270 3.27 -7.37 4.31
CA ASN A 270 4.33 -6.70 3.60
C ASN A 270 4.04 -5.21 3.43
N CYS A 271 5.00 -4.34 3.77
CA CYS A 271 4.84 -2.90 3.59
C CYS A 271 4.75 -2.52 2.10
N PRO A 272 3.71 -1.79 1.65
CA PRO A 272 3.63 -1.33 0.27
C PRO A 272 4.76 -0.37 -0.08
N ASN A 273 5.28 -0.47 -1.30
CA ASN A 273 6.34 0.42 -1.78
C ASN A 273 5.86 1.86 -2.03
N ASN A 274 4.56 2.12 -1.92
CA ASN A 274 3.95 3.44 -1.92
C ASN A 274 4.21 4.22 -0.63
N VAL A 275 4.57 3.52 0.46
CA VAL A 275 4.97 4.15 1.73
C VAL A 275 6.35 4.80 1.57
N PHE A 276 6.60 5.88 2.29
CA PHE A 276 7.91 6.53 2.29
C PHE A 276 9.04 5.51 2.61
N PRO A 277 10.11 5.46 1.81
CA PRO A 277 11.17 4.47 1.93
C PRO A 277 11.90 4.55 3.27
N ILE A 278 11.96 5.70 3.94
CA ILE A 278 12.57 5.83 5.26
C ILE A 278 12.00 4.83 6.30
N PHE A 279 10.73 4.42 6.14
CA PHE A 279 10.08 3.49 7.04
C PHE A 279 10.31 2.00 6.72
N TRP A 280 10.86 1.65 5.56
CA TRP A 280 11.02 0.24 5.14
C TRP A 280 12.30 -0.10 4.36
N TRP A 281 13.13 0.89 4.01
CA TRP A 281 14.36 0.72 3.25
C TRP A 281 15.54 0.43 4.18
N PRO A 282 16.07 -0.81 4.25
CA PRO A 282 16.91 -1.24 5.38
C PRO A 282 18.40 -0.97 5.17
N LYS A 283 18.76 0.00 4.30
CA LYS A 283 20.14 0.26 3.93
C LYS A 283 20.42 1.76 3.89
N LEU A 284 21.49 2.18 4.54
CA LEU A 284 21.98 3.55 4.54
C LEU A 284 22.97 3.83 3.39
N ALA A 285 23.23 5.09 3.10
CA ALA A 285 24.15 5.54 2.06
C ALA A 285 25.59 5.08 2.29
N ASN A 286 25.99 4.94 3.56
CA ASN A 286 27.29 4.38 3.96
C ASN A 286 27.38 2.85 3.81
N GLY A 287 26.29 2.18 3.44
CA GLY A 287 26.22 0.73 3.26
C GLY A 287 25.77 -0.07 4.48
N GLU A 288 25.63 0.56 5.64
CA GLU A 288 25.11 -0.07 6.86
C GLU A 288 23.65 -0.51 6.69
N GLN A 289 23.29 -1.58 7.41
CA GLN A 289 21.93 -2.08 7.47
C GLN A 289 21.33 -1.80 8.84
N TYR A 290 20.02 -1.60 8.89
CA TYR A 290 19.29 -1.38 10.13
C TYR A 290 17.90 -2.00 10.10
N GLU A 291 17.33 -2.20 11.28
CA GLU A 291 15.94 -2.63 11.40
C GLU A 291 14.99 -1.46 11.17
N THR A 292 14.17 -1.57 10.13
CA THR A 292 13.16 -0.56 9.78
C THR A 292 11.89 -0.75 10.58
N LEU A 293 11.08 0.32 10.64
CA LEU A 293 9.79 0.28 11.33
C LEU A 293 8.85 -0.75 10.70
N PHE A 294 8.77 -0.76 9.37
CA PHE A 294 8.00 -1.75 8.62
C PHE A 294 8.90 -2.65 7.79
N HIS A 295 8.50 -3.92 7.71
CA HIS A 295 9.21 -4.90 6.92
C HIS A 295 8.70 -4.88 5.47
N ARG A 296 9.63 -4.89 4.52
CA ARG A 296 9.32 -5.11 3.11
C ARG A 296 10.13 -6.26 2.52
N VAL A 297 9.44 -7.24 1.96
CA VAL A 297 9.96 -8.30 1.10
C VAL A 297 9.62 -7.99 -0.35
N GLY A 298 10.55 -8.24 -1.27
CA GLY A 298 10.40 -7.92 -2.69
C GLY A 298 10.43 -6.43 -2.92
#